data_AF-A0A9P0JEQ2-F1
#
_entry.id   AF-A0A9P0JEQ2-F1
#
_cell.length_a   1.000
_cell.length_b   1.000
_cell.length_c   1.000
_cell.angle_alpha   90.00
_cell.angle_beta   90.00
_cell.angle_gamma   90.00
#
_symmetry.space_group_name_H-M   'P 1'
#
loop_
_entity.id
_entity.type
_entity.pdbx_description
1 polymer ?
#
loop_
_entity_poly.entity_id
_entity_poly.type
_entity_poly.pdbx_seq_one_letter_code
_entity_poly.pdbx_strand_id
1 'polypeptide(L)'
;MGGQMFLSIISITLIVLQTQHTTAKRLPNFVHVCKRSDPQLEKCLLQTIESLRPELPNGIPKMQIPVLEPMVIPMVAVNRNEDALKVKATIKDIQAWGGSKFVLNNLKVNLEKLNGEGTILLPNLFVNCTYDIDGRLSHKKL
;
A
#
# COMPACT_ATOMS: atom_id res chain seq x y z
N MET A 1 -4.77 -42.83 -43.97
CA MET A 1 -4.73 -42.55 -42.51
C MET A 1 -3.50 -41.75 -42.05
N GLY A 2 -2.61 -41.28 -42.93
CA GLY A 2 -1.43 -40.48 -42.52
C GLY A 2 -1.68 -38.99 -42.31
N GLY A 3 -2.58 -38.37 -43.09
CA GLY A 3 -2.76 -36.91 -43.09
C GLY A 3 -3.33 -36.29 -41.81
N GLN A 4 -4.19 -37.00 -41.08
CA GLN A 4 -4.75 -36.50 -39.81
C GLN A 4 -3.72 -36.48 -38.67
N MET A 5 -2.73 -37.38 -38.71
CA MET A 5 -1.70 -37.48 -37.66
C MET A 5 -0.72 -36.29 -37.74
N PHE A 6 -0.36 -35.86 -38.95
CA PHE A 6 0.51 -34.69 -39.16
C PHE A 6 -0.14 -33.38 -38.73
N LEU A 7 -1.46 -33.22 -38.93
CA LEU A 7 -2.20 -32.01 -38.53
C LEU A 7 -2.24 -31.84 -37.00
N SER A 8 -2.45 -32.92 -36.25
CA SER A 8 -2.45 -32.88 -34.79
C SER A 8 -1.06 -32.51 -34.22
N ILE A 9 0.02 -33.00 -34.83
CA ILE A 9 1.38 -32.69 -34.39
C ILE A 9 1.71 -31.20 -34.60
N ILE A 10 1.25 -30.63 -35.72
CA ILE A 10 1.43 -29.20 -36.03
C ILE A 10 0.62 -28.32 -35.06
N SER A 11 -0.62 -28.71 -34.72
CA SER A 11 -1.41 -27.99 -33.72
C SER A 11 -0.79 -28.04 -32.32
N ILE A 12 -0.24 -29.18 -31.91
CA ILE A 12 0.40 -29.32 -30.59
C ILE A 12 1.68 -28.48 -30.52
N THR A 13 2.48 -28.41 -31.60
CA THR A 13 3.71 -27.59 -31.63
C THR A 13 3.41 -26.08 -31.61
N LEU A 14 2.32 -25.63 -32.23
CA LEU A 14 1.87 -24.23 -32.17
C LEU A 14 1.41 -23.78 -30.78
N ILE A 15 0.79 -24.68 -30.00
CA ILE A 15 0.30 -24.38 -28.64
C ILE A 15 1.49 -24.26 -27.65
N VAL A 16 2.56 -25.03 -27.85
CA VAL A 16 3.74 -25.01 -26.96
C VAL A 16 4.56 -23.71 -27.08
N LEU A 17 4.61 -23.10 -28.27
CA LEU A 17 5.32 -21.82 -28.50
C LEU A 17 4.68 -20.59 -27.80
N GLN A 18 3.42 -20.70 -27.36
CA GLN A 18 2.72 -19.61 -26.66
C GLN A 18 3.07 -19.55 -25.16
N THR A 19 3.81 -20.53 -24.64
CA THR A 19 4.15 -20.57 -23.22
C THR A 19 5.46 -19.82 -22.95
N GLN A 20 5.38 -18.86 -22.02
CA GLN A 20 6.49 -18.17 -21.32
C GLN A 20 6.88 -16.77 -21.79
N HIS A 21 5.94 -15.83 -21.69
CA HIS A 21 6.27 -14.49 -21.20
C HIS A 21 5.56 -14.22 -19.88
N THR A 22 6.05 -14.84 -18.79
CA THR A 22 5.75 -14.34 -17.45
C THR A 22 6.59 -13.08 -17.23
N THR A 23 6.06 -11.91 -17.61
CA THR A 23 6.70 -10.63 -17.28
C THR A 23 6.60 -10.44 -15.76
N ALA A 24 7.60 -10.92 -15.02
CA ALA A 24 7.78 -10.57 -13.63
C ALA A 24 7.83 -9.04 -13.53
N LYS A 25 6.91 -8.43 -12.77
CA LYS A 25 6.95 -6.99 -12.49
C LYS A 25 8.28 -6.68 -11.82
N ARG A 26 9.21 -6.07 -12.57
CA ARG A 26 10.51 -5.68 -12.03
C ARG A 26 10.31 -4.49 -11.09
N LEU A 27 10.86 -4.62 -9.89
CA LEU A 27 10.94 -3.51 -8.95
C LEU A 27 11.76 -2.36 -9.56
N PRO A 28 11.47 -1.09 -9.22
CA PRO A 28 12.30 0.02 -9.61
C PRO A 28 13.74 -0.14 -9.11
N ASN A 29 14.71 0.43 -9.86
CA ASN A 29 16.14 0.25 -9.58
C ASN A 29 16.59 0.82 -8.23
N PHE A 30 15.85 1.77 -7.66
CA PHE A 30 16.13 2.36 -6.36
C PHE A 30 15.64 1.49 -5.19
N VAL A 31 14.85 0.44 -5.43
CA VAL A 31 14.34 -0.44 -4.37
C VAL A 31 15.35 -1.53 -4.05
N HIS A 32 15.93 -1.48 -2.86
CA HIS A 32 16.80 -2.54 -2.37
C HIS A 32 15.99 -3.77 -1.91
N VAL A 33 16.38 -4.97 -2.36
CA VAL A 33 15.69 -6.22 -2.02
C VAL A 33 16.38 -6.92 -0.86
N CYS A 34 15.65 -7.09 0.24
CA CYS A 34 16.15 -7.80 1.42
C CYS A 34 15.94 -9.31 1.32
N LYS A 35 16.94 -10.08 1.74
CA LYS A 35 16.83 -11.55 1.84
C LYS A 35 16.16 -11.93 3.14
N ARG A 36 15.23 -12.89 3.10
CA ARG A 36 14.56 -13.41 4.30
C ARG A 36 15.51 -14.07 5.31
N SER A 37 16.63 -14.61 4.83
CA SER A 37 17.66 -15.25 5.65
C SER A 37 18.68 -14.25 6.22
N ASP A 38 18.50 -12.95 5.98
CA ASP A 38 19.43 -11.93 6.46
C ASP A 38 19.29 -11.77 7.98
N PRO A 39 20.37 -11.98 8.77
CA PRO A 39 20.33 -11.77 10.22
C PRO A 39 20.07 -10.31 10.60
N GLN A 40 20.26 -9.36 9.68
CA GLN A 40 19.98 -7.93 9.83
C GLN A 40 18.79 -7.48 8.96
N LEU A 41 17.79 -8.36 8.78
CA LEU A 41 16.61 -8.10 7.95
C LEU A 41 15.93 -6.76 8.26
N GLU A 42 15.72 -6.43 9.53
CA GLU A 42 15.07 -5.18 9.95
C GLU A 42 15.87 -3.96 9.45
N LYS A 43 17.19 -3.96 9.62
CA LYS A 43 18.08 -2.90 9.12
C LYS A 43 18.02 -2.78 7.61
N CYS A 44 18.02 -3.91 6.89
CA CYS A 44 17.86 -3.91 5.45
C CYS A 44 16.52 -3.28 5.03
N LEU A 45 15.41 -3.67 5.69
CA LEU A 45 14.09 -3.13 5.38
C LEU A 45 14.00 -1.63 5.68
N LEU A 46 14.61 -1.17 6.77
CA LEU A 46 14.74 0.26 7.06
C LEU A 46 15.42 0.98 5.90
N GLN A 47 16.59 0.51 5.46
CA GLN A 47 17.32 1.12 4.33
C GLN A 47 16.52 1.12 3.02
N THR A 48 15.78 0.04 2.75
CA THR A 48 14.85 -0.01 1.61
C THR A 48 13.78 1.06 1.74
N ILE A 49 13.13 1.22 2.91
CA ILE A 49 12.12 2.26 3.12
C ILE A 49 12.72 3.67 2.95
N GLU A 50 13.93 3.90 3.47
CA GLU A 50 14.65 5.16 3.29
C GLU A 50 14.91 5.47 1.82
N SER A 51 15.27 4.46 1.00
CA SER A 51 15.47 4.61 -0.44
C SER A 51 14.20 4.96 -1.21
N LEU A 52 13.02 4.64 -0.66
CA LEU A 52 11.73 5.00 -1.27
C LEU A 52 11.37 6.46 -1.00
N ARG A 53 11.84 7.04 0.12
CA ARG A 53 11.44 8.37 0.58
C ARG A 53 11.50 9.48 -0.48
N PRO A 54 12.56 9.63 -1.30
CA PRO A 54 12.60 10.71 -2.30
C PRO A 54 11.50 10.62 -3.37
N GLU A 55 10.98 9.42 -3.61
CA GLU A 55 9.96 9.18 -4.63
C GLU A 55 8.53 9.33 -4.09
N LEU A 56 8.33 9.15 -2.78
CA LEU A 56 7.02 9.19 -2.14
C LEU A 56 6.21 10.48 -2.37
N PRO A 57 6.81 11.69 -2.40
CA PRO A 57 6.07 12.91 -2.75
C PRO A 57 5.34 12.79 -4.10
N ASN A 58 5.98 12.17 -5.09
CA ASN A 58 5.45 12.02 -6.46
C ASN A 58 4.71 10.69 -6.69
N GLY A 59 4.77 9.77 -5.72
CA GLY A 59 4.24 8.42 -5.83
C GLY A 59 5.13 7.48 -6.65
N ILE A 60 4.83 6.17 -6.56
CA ILE A 60 5.54 5.12 -7.28
C ILE A 60 4.50 4.23 -7.99
N PRO A 61 4.05 4.60 -9.20
CA PRO A 61 2.95 3.89 -9.90
C PRO A 61 3.25 2.41 -10.16
N LYS A 62 4.52 2.05 -10.42
CA LYS A 62 4.95 0.65 -10.61
C LYS A 62 4.68 -0.23 -9.38
N MET A 63 4.63 0.38 -8.20
CA MET A 63 4.36 -0.27 -6.91
C MET A 63 2.97 0.07 -6.35
N GLN A 64 2.12 0.74 -7.14
CA GLN A 64 0.79 1.19 -6.71
C GLN A 64 0.82 2.14 -5.50
N ILE A 65 1.93 2.86 -5.32
CA ILE A 65 2.04 3.88 -4.27
C ILE A 65 1.54 5.20 -4.88
N PRO A 66 0.49 5.82 -4.32
CA PRO A 66 -0.01 7.11 -4.80
C PRO A 66 0.93 8.26 -4.42
N VAL A 67 0.66 9.43 -4.99
CA VAL A 67 1.27 10.71 -4.59
C VAL A 67 1.00 10.96 -3.11
N LEU A 68 2.04 11.25 -2.31
CA LEU A 68 1.89 11.57 -0.88
C LEU A 68 1.96 13.07 -0.56
N GLU A 69 2.25 13.93 -1.54
CA GLU A 69 2.37 15.38 -1.36
C GLU A 69 1.75 16.19 -2.53
N PRO A 70 0.49 16.65 -2.45
CA PRO A 70 -0.50 16.26 -1.46
C PRO A 70 -1.02 14.84 -1.68
N MET A 71 -1.28 14.12 -0.59
CA MET A 71 -2.16 12.95 -0.61
C MET A 71 -3.61 13.41 -0.74
N VAL A 72 -4.23 13.11 -1.88
CA VAL A 72 -5.63 13.48 -2.16
C VAL A 72 -6.56 12.32 -1.83
N ILE A 73 -7.52 12.55 -0.94
CA ILE A 73 -8.59 11.59 -0.63
C ILE A 73 -9.93 12.26 -0.94
N PRO A 74 -10.72 11.74 -1.91
CA PRO A 74 -11.93 12.41 -2.36
C PRO A 74 -12.98 12.57 -1.26
N MET A 75 -13.22 11.50 -0.48
CA MET A 75 -14.22 11.51 0.59
C MET A 75 -13.96 10.41 1.60
N VAL A 76 -14.18 10.72 2.88
CA VAL A 76 -14.26 9.77 3.99
C VAL A 76 -15.59 10.01 4.70
N ALA A 77 -16.36 8.94 4.90
CA ALA A 77 -17.59 8.98 5.68
C ALA A 77 -17.40 8.17 6.96
N VAL A 78 -17.72 8.78 8.10
CA VAL A 78 -17.73 8.14 9.41
C VAL A 78 -19.17 8.05 9.86
N ASN A 79 -19.63 6.84 10.16
CA ASN A 79 -20.93 6.60 10.78
C ASN A 79 -20.71 5.69 11.99
N ARG A 80 -20.82 6.28 13.18
CA ARG A 80 -20.71 5.59 14.47
C ARG A 80 -22.02 5.78 15.20
N ASN A 81 -22.66 4.69 15.58
CA ASN A 81 -23.96 4.71 16.25
C ASN A 81 -23.88 3.77 17.46
N GLU A 82 -23.18 4.25 18.49
CA GLU A 82 -23.00 3.55 19.77
C GLU A 82 -23.99 4.14 20.79
N ASP A 83 -24.32 3.38 21.83
CA ASP A 83 -25.34 3.76 22.84
C ASP A 83 -25.08 5.12 23.50
N ALA A 84 -23.80 5.47 23.71
CA ALA A 84 -23.39 6.73 24.33
C ALA A 84 -23.11 7.85 23.30
N LEU A 85 -22.89 7.50 22.03
CA LEU A 85 -22.38 8.42 21.02
C LEU A 85 -22.88 8.05 19.62
N LYS A 86 -23.61 8.97 19.00
CA LYS A 86 -23.99 8.91 17.59
C LYS A 86 -23.24 10.00 16.84
N VAL A 87 -22.41 9.63 15.88
CA VAL A 87 -21.64 10.55 15.04
C VAL A 87 -21.79 10.15 13.59
N LYS A 88 -22.23 11.09 12.77
CA LYS A 88 -22.22 11.02 11.32
C LYS A 88 -21.36 12.16 10.81
N ALA A 89 -20.21 11.83 10.23
CA ALA A 89 -19.31 12.81 9.63
C ALA A 89 -19.07 12.48 8.15
N THR A 90 -19.03 13.49 7.31
CA THR A 90 -18.59 13.41 5.92
C THR A 90 -17.46 14.40 5.72
N ILE A 91 -16.29 13.91 5.35
CA ILE A 91 -15.10 14.72 5.07
C ILE A 91 -14.81 14.58 3.58
N LYS A 92 -14.63 15.69 2.86
CA LYS A 92 -14.44 15.76 1.41
C LYS A 92 -13.22 16.60 1.06
N ASP A 93 -12.76 16.43 -0.18
CA ASP A 93 -11.70 17.23 -0.79
C ASP A 93 -10.43 17.27 0.07
N ILE A 94 -10.09 16.13 0.66
CA ILE A 94 -8.99 16.01 1.62
C ILE A 94 -7.69 16.09 0.85
N GLN A 95 -6.84 17.01 1.27
CA GLN A 95 -5.46 17.14 0.83
C GLN A 95 -4.57 17.12 2.07
N ALA A 96 -3.65 16.16 2.13
CA ALA A 96 -2.72 16.02 3.25
C ALA A 96 -1.27 16.17 2.79
N TRP A 97 -0.46 16.87 3.58
CA TRP A 97 0.96 17.14 3.35
C TRP A 97 1.81 16.74 4.55
N GLY A 98 3.06 16.39 4.28
CA GLY A 98 4.07 16.00 5.26
C GLY A 98 4.14 14.49 5.53
N GLY A 99 3.25 13.70 4.92
CA GLY A 99 3.25 12.23 5.01
C GLY A 99 4.53 11.59 4.46
N SER A 100 5.16 12.20 3.46
CA SER A 100 6.43 11.73 2.88
C SER A 100 7.64 11.97 3.80
N LYS A 101 7.54 12.88 4.77
CA LYS A 101 8.62 13.28 5.69
C LYS A 101 8.52 12.56 7.04
N PHE A 102 7.99 11.35 7.01
CA PHE A 102 7.89 10.52 8.20
C PHE A 102 9.26 10.12 8.76
N VAL A 103 9.32 9.93 10.07
CA VAL A 103 10.44 9.35 10.79
C VAL A 103 10.03 7.96 11.26
N LEU A 104 10.86 6.96 10.97
CA LEU A 104 10.63 5.58 11.38
C LEU A 104 11.39 5.32 12.67
N ASN A 105 10.69 5.20 13.79
CA ASN A 105 11.29 5.05 15.12
C ASN A 105 11.76 3.61 15.37
N ASN A 106 10.97 2.64 14.90
CA ASN A 106 11.28 1.22 15.05
C ASN A 106 10.58 0.41 13.96
N LEU A 107 11.17 -0.73 13.59
CA LEU A 107 10.59 -1.72 12.68
C LEU A 107 11.01 -3.11 13.15
N LYS A 108 10.04 -3.95 13.49
CA LYS A 108 10.20 -5.35 13.86
C LYS A 108 9.43 -6.23 12.90
N VAL A 109 10.03 -7.34 12.47
CA VAL A 109 9.37 -8.27 11.53
C VAL A 109 9.57 -9.71 12.01
N ASN A 110 8.46 -10.44 12.16
CA ASN A 110 8.47 -11.88 12.40
C ASN A 110 8.04 -12.61 11.12
N LEU A 111 9.00 -13.27 10.47
CA LEU A 111 8.76 -14.01 9.24
C LEU A 111 8.02 -15.33 9.45
N GLU A 112 8.05 -15.92 10.65
CA GLU A 112 7.32 -17.16 10.95
C GLU A 112 5.82 -16.89 11.12
N LYS A 113 5.49 -15.81 11.84
CA LYS A 113 4.11 -15.36 12.09
C LYS A 113 3.58 -14.44 10.99
N LEU A 114 4.42 -14.09 10.01
CA LEU A 114 4.13 -13.16 8.93
C LEU A 114 3.54 -11.83 9.43
N ASN A 115 4.10 -11.31 10.53
CA ASN A 115 3.69 -10.04 11.10
C ASN A 115 4.85 -9.05 11.15
N GLY A 116 4.51 -7.77 11.16
CA GLY A 116 5.45 -6.69 11.33
C GLY A 116 4.84 -5.61 12.20
N GLU A 117 5.67 -4.98 13.01
CA GLU A 117 5.29 -3.88 13.87
C GLU A 117 6.27 -2.73 13.62
N GLY A 118 5.76 -1.53 13.39
CA GLY A 118 6.60 -0.37 13.23
C GLY A 118 5.94 0.87 13.82
N THR A 119 6.76 1.78 14.32
CA THR A 119 6.30 3.06 14.85
C THR A 119 6.77 4.16 13.91
N ILE A 120 5.81 4.89 13.35
CA ILE A 120 6.06 5.99 12.42
C ILE A 120 5.62 7.29 13.09
N LEU A 121 6.48 8.30 13.05
CA LEU A 121 6.20 9.66 13.48
C LEU A 121 6.03 10.56 12.25
N LEU A 122 4.97 11.36 12.24
CA LEU A 122 4.76 12.42 11.25
C LEU A 122 5.02 13.77 11.94
N PRO A 123 6.23 14.34 11.83
CA PRO A 123 6.60 15.52 12.60
C PRO A 123 5.81 16.76 12.20
N ASN A 124 5.44 16.87 10.92
CA ASN A 124 4.61 17.94 10.40
C ASN A 124 3.56 17.28 9.51
N LEU A 125 2.30 17.26 9.94
CA LEU A 125 1.17 16.79 9.15
C LEU A 125 0.18 17.94 9.02
N PHE A 126 -0.03 18.40 7.78
CA PHE A 126 -1.00 19.44 7.48
C PHE A 126 -2.12 18.84 6.64
N VAL A 127 -3.37 19.15 6.96
CA VAL A 127 -4.54 18.63 6.25
C VAL A 127 -5.49 19.78 5.96
N ASN A 128 -5.87 19.91 4.70
CA ASN A 128 -6.94 20.79 4.26
C ASN A 128 -8.12 19.94 3.77
N CYS A 129 -9.34 20.24 4.21
CA CYS A 129 -10.53 19.48 3.83
C CYS A 129 -11.81 20.27 4.11
N THR A 130 -12.91 19.84 3.50
CA THR A 130 -14.27 20.27 3.86
C THR A 130 -14.93 19.18 4.70
N TYR A 131 -15.60 19.56 5.80
CA TYR A 131 -16.26 18.59 6.68
C TYR A 131 -17.69 19.00 7.03
N ASP A 132 -18.54 18.00 7.19
CA ASP A 132 -19.89 18.10 7.74
C ASP A 132 -20.03 17.03 8.84
N ILE A 133 -20.34 17.44 10.06
CA ILE A 133 -20.35 16.57 11.24
C ILE A 133 -21.64 16.82 12.02
N ASP A 134 -22.47 15.78 12.13
CA ASP A 134 -23.62 15.70 13.03
C ASP A 134 -23.28 14.70 14.15
N GLY A 135 -23.22 15.20 15.38
CA GLY A 135 -22.92 14.42 16.58
C GLY A 135 -23.99 14.59 17.64
N ARG A 136 -24.39 13.49 18.27
CA ARG A 136 -25.28 13.46 19.43
C ARG A 136 -24.66 12.61 20.54
N LEU A 137 -24.54 13.22 21.71
CA LEU A 137 -24.18 12.52 22.93
C LEU A 137 -25.45 12.09 23.64
N SER A 138 -25.60 10.80 23.91
CA SER A 138 -26.72 10.28 24.69
C SER A 138 -26.26 10.12 26.13
N HIS A 139 -26.92 10.84 27.06
CA HIS A 139 -26.67 10.66 28.48
C HIS A 139 -27.18 9.28 28.89
N LYS A 140 -26.26 8.33 29.09
CA LYS A 140 -26.59 7.02 29.65
C LYS A 140 -26.95 7.23 31.12
N LYS A 141 -28.25 7.23 31.44
CA LYS A 141 -28.74 7.18 32.81
C LYS A 141 -28.38 5.78 33.33
N LEU A 142 -27.38 5.72 34.21
CA LEU A 142 -27.01 4.52 34.96
C LEU A 142 -28.15 4.12 35.90
#